data_AF-A0A9X0FZZ6-F1
#
_entry.id   AF-A0A9X0FZZ6-F1
#
_cell.length_a   1.000
_cell.length_b   1.000
_cell.length_c   1.000
_cell.angle_alpha   90.00
_cell.angle_beta   90.00
_cell.angle_gamma   90.00
#
_symmetry.space_group_name_H-M   'P 1'
#
loop_
_entity.id
_entity.type
_entity.pdbx_description
1 polymer ?
#
loop_
_entity_poly.entity_id
_entity_poly.type
_entity_poly.pdbx_seq_one_letter_code
_entity_poly.pdbx_strand_id
1 'polypeptide(L)'
;MIQSAFLQKIGYEAASITFDQLPDLLRKMAYTFPFENRSVVGKHAYALDQEGLKHHLLEGSRGGLCYDLNPLLYYVLKEAGLAVKLVQGTVYNKEAEKWALDGTHVAIVLQHHHECYLIDAGFGVNLPLQPVPFTGEWVEAPSLRFHVNAEETEKGTHLLQLDRGAGAETGYAFTLKEVGEDTLVQLRHEIYENEASPFNKRPLASKLTPTGRVIVTEDHVTIHEQEEVSKKPLSQPFEEYVQKLLP
;
A
#
# COMPACT_ATOMS: atom_id res chain seq x y z
N MET A 1 8.78 0.56 20.99
CA MET A 1 7.72 1.41 20.41
C MET A 1 7.74 1.23 18.91
N ILE A 2 6.58 1.14 18.26
CA ILE A 2 6.51 0.78 16.84
C ILE A 2 7.01 1.93 15.96
N GLN A 3 6.75 3.18 16.36
CA GLN A 3 7.21 4.39 15.67
C GLN A 3 8.74 4.42 15.58
N SER A 4 9.46 4.25 16.70
CA SER A 4 10.93 4.33 16.69
C SER A 4 11.55 3.23 15.82
N ALA A 5 11.03 2.00 15.88
CA ALA A 5 11.49 0.90 15.05
C ALA A 5 11.19 1.15 13.56
N PHE A 6 10.03 1.73 13.24
CA PHE A 6 9.65 2.08 11.88
C PHE A 6 10.56 3.18 11.32
N LEU A 7 10.75 4.28 12.05
CA LEU A 7 11.62 5.41 11.67
C LEU A 7 13.06 4.94 11.41
N GLN A 8 13.58 4.06 12.27
CA GLN A 8 14.88 3.42 12.07
C GLN A 8 14.91 2.58 10.78
N LYS A 9 13.89 1.73 10.56
CA LYS A 9 13.81 0.84 9.39
C LYS A 9 13.76 1.60 8.06
N ILE A 10 13.08 2.74 8.02
CA ILE A 10 12.98 3.58 6.81
C ILE A 10 14.13 4.60 6.69
N GLY A 11 15.03 4.67 7.68
CA GLY A 11 16.12 5.66 7.69
C GLY A 11 15.60 7.10 7.70
N TYR A 12 14.68 7.40 8.61
CA TYR A 12 14.10 8.73 8.82
C TYR A 12 14.36 9.21 10.26
N GLU A 13 15.05 10.33 10.39
CA GLU A 13 15.40 10.92 11.69
C GLU A 13 14.34 11.95 12.10
N ALA A 14 13.50 11.59 13.07
CA ALA A 14 12.55 12.50 13.68
C ALA A 14 12.26 12.09 15.13
N ALA A 15 12.00 13.07 15.99
CA ALA A 15 11.60 12.82 17.38
C ALA A 15 10.13 12.36 17.50
N SER A 16 9.28 12.83 16.60
CA SER A 16 7.88 12.43 16.43
C SER A 16 7.46 12.67 14.97
N ILE A 17 6.29 12.16 14.58
CA ILE A 17 5.72 12.34 13.24
C ILE A 17 4.64 13.43 13.31
N THR A 18 4.72 14.43 12.43
CA THR A 18 3.68 15.45 12.23
C THR A 18 3.04 15.32 10.85
N PHE A 19 1.92 16.02 10.64
CA PHE A 19 1.21 16.02 9.34
C PHE A 19 2.11 16.48 8.18
N ASP A 20 2.89 17.54 8.38
CA ASP A 20 3.77 18.12 7.35
C ASP A 20 4.90 17.17 6.93
N GLN A 21 5.23 16.18 7.76
CA GLN A 21 6.26 15.19 7.46
C GLN A 21 5.73 13.99 6.66
N LEU A 22 4.41 13.85 6.51
CA LEU A 22 3.80 12.69 5.86
C LEU A 22 4.29 12.47 4.41
N PRO A 23 4.47 13.50 3.55
CA PRO A 23 4.99 13.27 2.21
C PRO A 23 6.39 12.62 2.19
N ASP A 24 7.31 13.08 3.06
CA ASP A 24 8.65 12.48 3.17
C ASP A 24 8.60 11.07 3.76
N LEU A 25 7.78 10.89 4.79
CA LEU A 25 7.59 9.60 5.45
C LEU A 25 7.05 8.54 4.47
N LEU A 26 6.02 8.89 3.68
CA LEU A 26 5.40 8.02 2.69
C LEU A 26 6.37 7.67 1.56
N ARG A 27 7.16 8.63 1.07
CA ARG A 27 8.25 8.37 0.10
C ARG A 27 9.27 7.38 0.65
N LYS A 28 9.78 7.63 1.86
CA LYS A 28 10.76 6.75 2.51
C LYS A 28 10.21 5.34 2.71
N MET A 29 8.97 5.22 3.19
CA MET A 29 8.28 3.94 3.32
C MET A 29 8.17 3.20 1.99
N ALA A 30 7.77 3.87 0.91
CA ALA A 30 7.64 3.27 -0.42
C ALA A 30 8.97 2.82 -1.03
N TYR A 31 10.09 3.44 -0.64
CA TYR A 31 11.44 3.03 -1.05
C TYR A 31 12.03 1.90 -0.19
N THR A 32 11.53 1.75 1.03
CA THR A 32 11.97 0.73 1.99
C THR A 32 11.21 -0.58 1.84
N PHE A 33 9.87 -0.53 1.84
CA PHE A 33 9.03 -1.73 1.85
C PHE A 33 8.53 -2.07 0.45
N PRO A 34 8.81 -3.27 -0.07
CA PRO A 34 8.15 -3.76 -1.26
C PRO A 34 6.69 -4.13 -0.95
N PHE A 35 5.82 -3.89 -1.92
CA PHE A 35 4.52 -4.55 -2.00
C PHE A 35 4.75 -5.98 -2.51
N GLU A 36 4.49 -7.02 -1.70
CA GLU A 36 4.83 -8.42 -2.01
C GLU A 36 3.86 -9.43 -1.41
N ASN A 37 3.74 -10.60 -2.05
CA ASN A 37 2.78 -11.65 -1.66
C ASN A 37 3.44 -12.95 -1.16
N ARG A 38 4.68 -12.93 -0.67
CA ARG A 38 5.39 -14.15 -0.24
C ARG A 38 4.69 -14.87 0.90
N SER A 39 4.07 -14.12 1.83
CA SER A 39 3.30 -14.71 2.92
C SER A 39 2.08 -15.47 2.39
N VAL A 40 1.43 -14.95 1.34
CA VAL A 40 0.28 -15.58 0.69
C VAL A 40 0.70 -16.88 0.01
N VAL A 41 1.72 -16.81 -0.86
CA VAL A 41 2.21 -17.97 -1.62
C VAL A 41 2.79 -19.04 -0.70
N GLY A 42 3.53 -18.65 0.32
CA GLY A 42 4.09 -19.54 1.34
C GLY A 42 3.10 -20.00 2.41
N LYS A 43 1.83 -19.57 2.34
CA LYS A 43 0.79 -19.79 3.38
C LYS A 43 1.29 -19.49 4.80
N HIS A 44 2.13 -18.48 4.95
CA HIS A 44 2.67 -18.07 6.24
C HIS A 44 1.68 -17.15 6.95
N ALA A 45 1.30 -17.51 8.18
CA ALA A 45 0.39 -16.72 9.00
C ALA A 45 1.12 -16.04 10.15
N TYR A 46 0.66 -14.84 10.50
CA TYR A 46 1.14 -14.01 11.60
C TYR A 46 -0.02 -13.18 12.16
N ALA A 47 0.15 -12.55 13.31
CA ALA A 47 -0.86 -11.64 13.84
C ALA A 47 -0.87 -10.33 13.03
N LEU A 48 -2.07 -9.78 12.78
CA LEU A 48 -2.28 -8.48 12.12
C LEU A 48 -2.53 -7.37 13.15
N ASP A 49 -2.12 -7.61 14.39
CA ASP A 49 -2.06 -6.61 15.44
C ASP A 49 -0.73 -5.83 15.39
N GLN A 50 -0.60 -4.83 16.27
CA GLN A 50 0.59 -3.97 16.32
C GLN A 50 1.90 -4.75 16.49
N GLU A 51 1.94 -5.75 17.37
CA GLU A 51 3.17 -6.48 17.66
C GLU A 51 3.51 -7.48 16.54
N GLY A 52 2.50 -8.15 15.99
CA GLY A 52 2.64 -9.07 14.86
C GLY A 52 3.17 -8.38 13.61
N LEU A 53 2.63 -7.21 13.27
CA LEU A 53 3.11 -6.42 12.12
C LEU A 53 4.52 -5.87 12.35
N LYS A 54 4.83 -5.43 13.58
CA LYS A 54 6.19 -5.01 13.95
C LYS A 54 7.19 -6.15 13.76
N HIS A 55 6.92 -7.33 14.32
CA HIS A 55 7.78 -8.50 14.16
C HIS A 55 7.89 -8.91 12.69
N HIS A 56 6.77 -8.95 11.96
CA HIS A 56 6.75 -9.38 10.57
C HIS A 56 7.53 -8.45 9.63
N LEU A 57 7.28 -7.14 9.71
CA LEU A 57 7.76 -6.16 8.72
C LEU A 57 9.02 -5.41 9.17
N LEU A 58 9.11 -5.02 10.45
CA LEU A 58 10.23 -4.18 10.92
C LEU A 58 11.44 -5.04 11.31
N GLU A 59 11.20 -6.08 12.11
CA GLU A 59 12.23 -7.02 12.58
C GLU A 59 12.50 -8.09 11.52
N GLY A 60 11.48 -8.46 10.75
CA GLY A 60 11.61 -9.32 9.59
C GLY A 60 12.22 -8.62 8.37
N SER A 61 12.63 -9.46 7.42
CA SER A 61 12.99 -9.02 6.07
C SER A 61 11.81 -9.18 5.12
N ARG A 62 10.71 -8.49 5.40
CA ARG A 62 9.45 -8.62 4.67
C ARG A 62 8.92 -7.28 4.19
N GLY A 63 8.28 -7.33 3.03
CA GLY A 63 7.26 -6.36 2.68
C GLY A 63 5.88 -6.95 2.98
N GLY A 64 4.85 -6.47 2.31
CA GLY A 64 3.53 -7.08 2.41
C GLY A 64 2.52 -6.50 1.42
N LEU A 65 1.26 -6.84 1.59
CA LEU A 65 0.16 -6.29 0.80
C LEU A 65 -0.50 -5.12 1.55
N CYS A 66 -1.63 -4.60 1.05
CA CYS A 66 -2.29 -3.46 1.67
C CYS A 66 -2.68 -3.70 3.13
N TYR A 67 -3.07 -4.93 3.49
CA TYR A 67 -3.40 -5.33 4.87
C TYR A 67 -2.18 -5.49 5.79
N ASP A 68 -0.97 -5.37 5.26
CA ASP A 68 0.26 -5.33 6.03
C ASP A 68 0.77 -3.89 6.16
N LEU A 69 0.94 -3.23 5.01
CA LEU A 69 1.60 -1.94 4.91
C LEU A 69 0.75 -0.81 5.50
N ASN A 70 -0.55 -0.74 5.20
CA ASN A 70 -1.41 0.32 5.71
C ASN A 70 -1.67 0.16 7.22
N PRO A 71 -1.93 -1.05 7.77
CA PRO A 71 -2.01 -1.24 9.21
C PRO A 71 -0.71 -0.94 9.97
N LEU A 72 0.46 -1.28 9.43
CA LEU A 72 1.75 -0.88 10.01
C LEU A 72 1.83 0.66 10.13
N LEU A 73 1.54 1.36 9.03
CA LEU A 73 1.55 2.81 9.01
C LEU A 73 0.48 3.40 9.95
N TYR A 74 -0.71 2.81 10.02
CA TYR A 74 -1.77 3.20 10.95
C TYR A 74 -1.28 3.16 12.41
N TYR A 75 -0.65 2.08 12.84
CA TYR A 75 -0.14 1.97 14.22
C TYR A 75 0.96 2.99 14.50
N VAL A 76 1.84 3.25 13.54
CA VAL A 76 2.89 4.28 13.63
C VAL A 76 2.29 5.69 13.76
N LEU A 77 1.31 6.04 12.93
CA LEU A 77 0.65 7.34 12.95
C LEU A 77 -0.22 7.53 14.21
N LYS A 78 -0.88 6.46 14.66
CA LYS A 78 -1.66 6.46 15.91
C LYS A 78 -0.76 6.63 17.14
N GLU A 79 0.37 5.93 17.20
CA GLU A 79 1.37 6.11 18.28
C GLU A 79 1.96 7.53 18.28
N ALA A 80 2.08 8.14 17.10
CA ALA A 80 2.48 9.55 16.95
C ALA A 80 1.39 10.57 17.35
N GLY A 81 0.19 10.13 17.67
CA GLY A 81 -0.93 10.98 18.09
C GLY A 81 -1.75 11.60 16.95
N LEU A 82 -1.57 11.15 15.70
CA LEU A 82 -2.43 11.58 14.60
C LEU A 82 -3.79 10.88 14.67
N ALA A 83 -4.85 11.61 14.32
CA ALA A 83 -6.22 11.09 14.30
C ALA A 83 -6.44 10.24 13.03
N VAL A 84 -6.14 8.95 13.12
CA VAL A 84 -6.22 8.00 12.00
C VAL A 84 -7.20 6.87 12.29
N LYS A 85 -7.84 6.36 11.24
CA LYS A 85 -8.64 5.13 11.24
C LYS A 85 -8.39 4.31 9.98
N LEU A 86 -8.53 3.00 10.07
CA LEU A 86 -8.52 2.12 8.90
C LEU A 86 -9.89 2.12 8.24
N VAL A 87 -9.90 2.05 6.92
CA VAL A 87 -11.11 1.93 6.09
C VAL A 87 -10.95 0.83 5.05
N GLN A 88 -12.03 0.09 4.79
CA GLN A 88 -12.06 -0.99 3.81
C GLN A 88 -12.53 -0.48 2.44
N GLY A 89 -11.98 -1.07 1.38
CA GLY A 89 -12.36 -0.80 0.01
C GLY A 89 -12.22 -2.01 -0.92
N THR A 90 -12.60 -1.80 -2.17
CA THR A 90 -12.55 -2.79 -3.26
C THR A 90 -11.87 -2.16 -4.46
N VAL A 91 -10.79 -2.79 -4.94
CA VAL A 91 -10.03 -2.32 -6.11
C VAL A 91 -10.85 -2.50 -7.39
N TYR A 92 -10.79 -1.52 -8.28
CA TYR A 92 -11.30 -1.66 -9.64
C TYR A 92 -10.20 -2.16 -10.56
N ASN A 93 -10.44 -3.28 -11.24
CA ASN A 93 -9.54 -3.79 -12.26
C ASN A 93 -9.90 -3.17 -13.60
N LYS A 94 -9.12 -2.16 -14.02
CA LYS A 94 -9.34 -1.44 -15.27
C LYS A 94 -9.23 -2.34 -16.51
N GLU A 95 -8.28 -3.27 -16.54
CA GLU A 95 -8.07 -4.16 -17.69
C GLU A 95 -9.22 -5.16 -17.87
N ALA A 96 -9.78 -5.65 -16.76
CA ALA A 96 -10.91 -6.58 -16.77
C ALA A 96 -12.28 -5.89 -16.69
N GLU A 97 -12.31 -4.55 -16.67
CA GLU A 97 -13.50 -3.70 -16.54
C GLU A 97 -14.47 -4.13 -15.44
N LYS A 98 -13.93 -4.58 -14.29
CA LYS A 98 -14.73 -5.08 -13.17
C LYS A 98 -14.06 -4.83 -11.82
N TRP A 99 -14.85 -4.85 -10.76
CA TRP A 99 -14.33 -4.88 -9.40
C TRP A 99 -13.55 -6.17 -9.12
N ALA A 100 -12.47 -6.03 -8.37
CA ALA A 100 -11.73 -7.13 -7.79
C ALA A 100 -12.55 -7.83 -6.68
N LEU A 101 -11.93 -8.77 -5.98
CA LEU A 101 -12.55 -9.42 -4.85
C LEU A 101 -13.01 -8.40 -3.81
N ASP A 102 -14.22 -8.59 -3.29
CA ASP A 102 -14.88 -7.56 -2.51
C ASP A 102 -14.22 -7.35 -1.15
N GLY A 103 -14.04 -6.09 -0.77
CA GLY A 103 -13.46 -5.73 0.53
C GLY A 103 -11.99 -6.13 0.69
N THR A 104 -11.26 -6.40 -0.41
CA THR A 104 -9.85 -6.84 -0.34
C THR A 104 -8.80 -5.73 -0.38
N HIS A 105 -9.22 -4.48 -0.16
CA HIS A 105 -8.32 -3.35 0.07
C HIS A 105 -8.56 -2.72 1.44
N VAL A 106 -7.50 -2.17 2.02
CA VAL A 106 -7.57 -1.35 3.23
C VAL A 106 -6.68 -0.13 3.04
N ALA A 107 -7.15 1.03 3.47
CA ALA A 107 -6.43 2.30 3.47
C ALA A 107 -6.63 3.01 4.81
N ILE A 108 -6.06 4.20 4.96
CA ILE A 108 -6.17 5.00 6.18
C ILE A 108 -6.90 6.31 5.87
N VAL A 109 -7.83 6.70 6.72
CA VAL A 109 -8.36 8.06 6.76
C VAL A 109 -7.73 8.80 7.94
N LEU A 110 -7.17 9.97 7.68
CA LEU A 110 -6.54 10.85 8.64
C LEU A 110 -7.34 12.15 8.75
N GLN A 111 -7.62 12.60 9.98
CA GLN A 111 -8.23 13.89 10.25
C GLN A 111 -7.19 14.90 10.74
N HIS A 112 -7.13 16.07 10.09
CA HIS A 112 -6.22 17.16 10.46
C HIS A 112 -6.91 18.51 10.24
N HIS A 113 -6.92 19.39 11.25
CA HIS A 113 -7.57 20.71 11.20
C HIS A 113 -8.99 20.72 10.59
N HIS A 114 -9.84 19.76 10.98
CA HIS A 114 -11.22 19.55 10.48
C HIS A 114 -11.34 19.04 9.04
N GLU A 115 -10.23 18.74 8.37
CA GLU A 115 -10.21 18.14 7.05
C GLU A 115 -9.88 16.65 7.12
N CYS A 116 -10.35 15.91 6.13
CA CYS A 116 -10.07 14.49 5.97
C CYS A 116 -9.09 14.28 4.81
N TYR A 117 -8.17 13.35 5.02
CA TYR A 117 -7.17 12.95 4.05
C TYR A 117 -7.12 11.43 3.94
N LEU A 118 -6.92 10.94 2.73
CA LEU A 118 -6.68 9.53 2.45
C LEU A 118 -5.17 9.32 2.44
N ILE A 119 -4.71 8.36 3.24
CA ILE A 119 -3.33 7.90 3.25
C ILE A 119 -3.31 6.45 2.75
N ASP A 120 -2.51 6.18 1.73
CA ASP A 120 -2.32 4.83 1.20
C ASP A 120 -0.86 4.59 0.82
N ALA A 121 -0.24 3.61 1.48
CA ALA A 121 1.11 3.10 1.23
C ALA A 121 1.08 1.63 0.75
N GLY A 122 -0.11 1.08 0.47
CA GLY A 122 -0.37 -0.33 0.21
C GLY A 122 -0.98 -0.63 -1.17
N PHE A 123 -1.17 0.36 -2.04
CA PHE A 123 -1.79 0.18 -3.37
C PHE A 123 -0.79 -0.21 -4.48
N GLY A 124 0.08 -1.17 -4.19
CA GLY A 124 1.14 -1.60 -5.12
C GLY A 124 2.12 -0.47 -5.43
N VAL A 125 2.32 -0.17 -6.73
CA VAL A 125 3.14 0.97 -7.19
C VAL A 125 2.32 2.24 -7.43
N ASN A 126 1.00 2.20 -7.21
CA ASN A 126 0.08 3.32 -7.42
C ASN A 126 -0.08 4.12 -6.13
N LEU A 127 1.02 4.71 -5.65
CA LEU A 127 1.06 5.38 -4.36
C LEU A 127 0.98 6.91 -4.53
N PRO A 128 0.08 7.61 -3.81
CA PRO A 128 0.03 9.07 -3.83
C PRO A 128 1.28 9.76 -3.26
N LEU A 129 2.01 9.07 -2.37
CA LEU A 129 3.21 9.56 -1.68
C LEU A 129 3.00 10.86 -0.86
N GLN A 130 1.76 11.23 -0.62
CA GLN A 130 1.32 12.35 0.21
C GLN A 130 -0.14 12.13 0.63
N PRO A 131 -0.63 12.85 1.64
CA PRO A 131 -2.06 12.86 1.98
C PRO A 131 -2.92 13.34 0.80
N VAL A 132 -3.95 12.59 0.43
CA VAL A 132 -4.91 13.00 -0.60
C VAL A 132 -6.12 13.66 0.07
N PRO A 133 -6.37 14.97 -0.12
CA PRO A 133 -7.47 15.65 0.54
C PRO A 133 -8.83 15.18 -0.01
N PHE A 134 -9.85 15.20 0.85
CA PHE A 134 -11.24 14.90 0.47
C PHE A 134 -11.94 16.10 -0.20
N THR A 135 -11.16 17.02 -0.78
CA THR A 135 -11.64 18.24 -1.46
C THR A 135 -11.98 18.01 -2.94
N GLY A 136 -11.63 16.85 -3.49
CA GLY A 136 -11.73 16.56 -4.93
C GLY A 136 -10.54 17.06 -5.75
N GLU A 137 -9.58 17.75 -5.12
CA GLU A 137 -8.39 18.26 -5.79
C GLU A 137 -7.40 17.15 -6.15
N TRP A 138 -6.73 17.33 -7.28
CA TRP A 138 -5.66 16.45 -7.72
C TRP A 138 -4.38 16.72 -6.95
N VAL A 139 -3.77 15.67 -6.42
CA VAL A 139 -2.43 15.67 -5.86
C VAL A 139 -1.46 14.93 -6.78
N GLU A 140 -0.33 15.58 -7.05
CA GLU A 140 0.68 15.13 -8.00
C GLU A 140 1.71 14.20 -7.34
N ALA A 141 1.86 13.00 -7.89
CA ALA A 141 2.97 12.09 -7.63
C ALA A 141 3.87 11.99 -8.89
N PRO A 142 5.09 11.43 -8.83
CA PRO A 142 6.06 11.53 -9.93
C PRO A 142 5.59 11.06 -11.32
N SER A 143 4.63 10.13 -11.41
CA SER A 143 4.12 9.62 -12.69
C SER A 143 2.60 9.41 -12.71
N LEU A 144 1.93 9.96 -11.70
CA LEU A 144 0.51 9.75 -11.42
C LEU A 144 -0.01 10.97 -10.70
N ARG A 145 -1.26 11.34 -10.94
CA ARG A 145 -2.00 12.20 -10.02
C ARG A 145 -3.16 11.43 -9.43
N PHE A 146 -3.57 11.79 -8.23
CA PHE A 146 -4.65 11.14 -7.49
C PHE A 146 -5.65 12.17 -6.98
N HIS A 147 -6.90 11.78 -6.84
CA HIS A 147 -7.87 12.57 -6.08
C HIS A 147 -8.93 11.66 -5.46
N VAL A 148 -9.58 12.15 -4.42
CA VAL A 148 -10.70 11.48 -3.77
C VAL A 148 -12.00 12.18 -4.18
N ASN A 149 -12.95 11.40 -4.69
CA ASN A 149 -14.30 11.88 -4.96
C ASN A 149 -15.31 11.23 -4.01
N ALA A 150 -16.29 12.00 -3.54
CA ALA A 150 -17.46 11.47 -2.84
C ALA A 150 -18.48 11.02 -3.88
N GLU A 151 -18.49 9.73 -4.18
CA GLU A 151 -19.32 9.11 -5.21
C GLU A 151 -19.82 7.74 -4.73
N GLU A 152 -21.14 7.59 -4.70
CA GLU A 152 -21.79 6.34 -4.32
C GLU A 152 -21.64 5.30 -5.44
N THR A 153 -21.14 4.12 -5.06
CA THR A 153 -21.01 2.95 -5.93
C THR A 153 -21.54 1.72 -5.21
N GLU A 154 -21.69 0.60 -5.91
CA GLU A 154 -21.99 -0.69 -5.25
C GLU A 154 -20.91 -1.14 -4.25
N LYS A 155 -19.72 -0.51 -4.25
CA LYS A 155 -18.54 -0.91 -3.47
C LYS A 155 -18.12 0.09 -2.39
N GLY A 156 -18.76 1.26 -2.32
CA GLY A 156 -18.38 2.29 -1.36
C GLY A 156 -19.01 3.65 -1.65
N THR A 157 -18.76 4.59 -0.75
CA THR A 157 -19.31 5.95 -0.81
C THR A 157 -18.30 6.97 -1.36
N HIS A 158 -17.05 6.55 -1.54
CA HIS A 158 -15.95 7.36 -2.06
C HIS A 158 -15.11 6.55 -3.05
N LEU A 159 -14.47 7.25 -3.98
CA LEU A 159 -13.51 6.70 -4.93
C LEU A 159 -12.15 7.36 -4.73
N LEU A 160 -11.09 6.56 -4.75
CA LEU A 160 -9.77 7.04 -5.15
C LEU A 160 -9.66 6.84 -6.67
N GLN A 161 -9.42 7.92 -7.40
CA GLN A 161 -9.10 7.86 -8.82
C GLN A 161 -7.66 8.29 -9.05
N LEU A 162 -7.07 7.78 -10.11
CA LEU A 162 -5.72 8.12 -10.56
C LEU A 162 -5.72 8.46 -12.05
N ASP A 163 -4.73 9.23 -12.50
CA ASP A 163 -4.54 9.56 -13.91
C ASP A 163 -3.05 9.49 -14.27
N ARG A 164 -2.76 8.85 -15.41
CA ARG A 164 -1.41 8.68 -15.97
C ARG A 164 -1.11 9.65 -17.12
N GLY A 165 -1.98 10.63 -17.35
CA GLY A 165 -1.98 11.54 -18.51
C GLY A 165 -2.96 11.13 -19.62
N ALA A 166 -3.73 10.04 -19.44
CA ALA A 166 -4.69 9.53 -20.41
C ALA A 166 -6.16 9.73 -19.99
N GLY A 167 -6.39 10.28 -18.79
CA GLY A 167 -7.71 10.48 -18.21
C GLY A 167 -7.85 9.80 -16.85
N ALA A 168 -8.87 10.19 -16.11
CA ALA A 168 -9.15 9.64 -14.79
C ALA A 168 -9.58 8.16 -14.88
N GLU A 169 -8.96 7.33 -14.05
CA GLU A 169 -9.24 5.91 -13.90
C GLU A 169 -9.60 5.63 -12.45
N THR A 170 -10.62 4.79 -12.23
CA THR A 170 -10.97 4.32 -10.89
C THR A 170 -9.88 3.40 -10.36
N GLY A 171 -9.29 3.75 -9.21
CA GLY A 171 -8.36 2.89 -8.48
C GLY A 171 -9.13 1.92 -7.58
N TYR A 172 -9.88 2.46 -6.62
CA TYR A 172 -10.73 1.68 -5.73
C TYR A 172 -11.88 2.51 -5.14
N ALA A 173 -12.96 1.82 -4.78
CA ALA A 173 -14.02 2.38 -3.95
C ALA A 173 -13.77 2.02 -2.48
N PHE A 174 -14.20 2.87 -1.56
CA PHE A 174 -14.11 2.61 -0.12
C PHE A 174 -15.26 3.25 0.65
N THR A 175 -15.46 2.79 1.89
CA THR A 175 -16.43 3.40 2.82
C THR A 175 -15.69 4.16 3.91
N LEU A 176 -16.37 5.09 4.59
CA LEU A 176 -15.81 5.80 5.75
C LEU A 176 -15.99 5.05 7.08
N LYS A 177 -16.51 3.81 7.04
CA LYS A 177 -16.69 2.98 8.23
C LYS A 177 -15.32 2.56 8.74
N GLU A 178 -15.06 2.84 10.01
CA GLU A 178 -13.85 2.36 10.68
C GLU A 178 -13.86 0.83 10.74
N VAL A 179 -12.73 0.23 10.39
CA VAL A 179 -12.50 -1.21 10.48
C VAL A 179 -11.30 -1.48 11.39
N GLY A 180 -11.25 -2.69 11.94
CA GLY A 180 -10.20 -3.13 12.86
C GLY A 180 -9.53 -4.42 12.40
N GLU A 181 -8.76 -5.01 13.31
CA GLU A 181 -7.97 -6.23 13.07
C GLU A 181 -8.80 -7.41 12.54
N ASP A 182 -10.04 -7.59 13.01
CA ASP A 182 -10.94 -8.64 12.52
C ASP A 182 -11.18 -8.53 11.01
N THR A 183 -11.36 -7.30 10.51
CA THR A 183 -11.51 -7.06 9.06
C THR A 183 -10.21 -7.34 8.33
N LEU A 184 -9.04 -7.01 8.90
CA LEU A 184 -7.74 -7.34 8.30
C LEU A 184 -7.55 -8.86 8.19
N VAL A 185 -7.95 -9.61 9.22
CA VAL A 185 -7.87 -11.07 9.23
C VAL A 185 -8.81 -11.67 8.17
N GLN A 186 -10.05 -11.18 8.06
CA GLN A 186 -11.00 -11.60 7.04
C GLN A 186 -10.49 -11.28 5.63
N LEU A 187 -9.99 -10.06 5.44
CA LEU A 187 -9.41 -9.60 4.18
C LEU A 187 -8.25 -10.51 3.74
N ARG A 188 -7.30 -10.79 4.64
CA ARG A 188 -6.18 -11.69 4.36
C ARG A 188 -6.68 -13.09 4.02
N HIS A 189 -7.67 -13.60 4.74
CA HIS A 189 -8.25 -14.92 4.46
C HIS A 189 -8.82 -15.01 3.04
N GLU A 190 -9.59 -14.00 2.60
CA GLU A 190 -10.08 -13.90 1.24
C GLU A 190 -8.93 -13.87 0.22
N ILE A 191 -7.88 -13.10 0.49
CA ILE A 191 -6.71 -13.07 -0.40
C ILE A 191 -5.99 -14.42 -0.47
N TYR A 192 -5.91 -15.17 0.63
CA TYR A 192 -5.23 -16.47 0.70
C TYR A 192 -6.02 -17.57 0.01
N GLU A 193 -7.32 -17.65 0.26
CA GLU A 193 -8.11 -18.85 -0.07
C GLU A 193 -9.02 -18.66 -1.27
N ASN A 194 -9.44 -17.44 -1.60
CA ASN A 194 -10.39 -17.22 -2.68
C ASN A 194 -9.76 -17.51 -4.05
N GLU A 195 -10.44 -18.31 -4.88
CA GLU A 195 -9.94 -18.67 -6.21
C GLU A 195 -9.79 -17.46 -7.14
N ALA A 196 -10.57 -16.41 -6.93
CA ALA A 196 -10.50 -15.18 -7.73
C ALA A 196 -9.37 -14.24 -7.28
N SER A 197 -8.69 -14.51 -6.16
CA SER A 197 -7.56 -13.68 -5.70
C SER A 197 -6.40 -13.74 -6.70
N PRO A 198 -5.88 -12.60 -7.19
CA PRO A 198 -4.71 -12.59 -8.05
C PRO A 198 -3.42 -12.84 -7.26
N PHE A 199 -3.43 -12.61 -5.94
CA PHE A 199 -2.23 -12.65 -5.10
C PHE A 199 -1.89 -14.03 -4.56
N ASN A 200 -2.77 -15.04 -4.70
CA ASN A 200 -2.49 -16.43 -4.31
C ASN A 200 -2.10 -17.35 -5.48
N LYS A 201 -1.87 -16.78 -6.68
CA LYS A 201 -1.57 -17.58 -7.89
C LYS A 201 -0.09 -17.71 -8.17
N ARG A 202 0.62 -16.58 -8.16
CA ARG A 202 2.03 -16.52 -8.54
C ARG A 202 2.79 -15.50 -7.67
N PRO A 203 4.09 -15.71 -7.45
CA PRO A 203 4.94 -14.71 -6.81
C PRO A 203 4.90 -13.37 -7.53
N LEU A 204 4.69 -12.30 -6.76
CA LEU A 204 4.67 -10.92 -7.20
C LEU A 204 5.30 -10.04 -6.11
N ALA A 205 6.24 -9.19 -6.53
CA ALA A 205 6.72 -8.10 -5.71
C ALA A 205 6.88 -6.84 -6.56
N SER A 206 6.70 -5.68 -5.95
CA SER A 206 6.99 -4.41 -6.57
C SER A 206 7.45 -3.41 -5.53
N LYS A 207 8.30 -2.46 -5.93
CA LYS A 207 8.79 -1.43 -5.03
C LYS A 207 9.09 -0.15 -5.82
N LEU A 208 8.75 1.00 -5.26
CA LEU A 208 9.22 2.26 -5.81
C LEU A 208 10.71 2.44 -5.50
N THR A 209 11.39 3.17 -6.38
CA THR A 209 12.77 3.62 -6.18
C THR A 209 12.79 5.14 -6.30
N PRO A 210 13.87 5.82 -5.86
CA PRO A 210 13.99 7.26 -6.04
C PRO A 210 13.86 7.73 -7.50
N THR A 211 14.13 6.85 -8.47
CA THR A 211 14.14 7.15 -9.90
C THR A 211 13.08 6.39 -10.72
N GLY A 212 12.23 5.59 -10.08
CA GLY A 212 11.20 4.82 -10.77
C GLY A 212 10.64 3.67 -9.94
N ARG A 213 10.65 2.45 -10.48
CA ARG A 213 10.08 1.27 -9.81
C ARG A 213 10.65 -0.04 -10.35
N VAL A 214 10.62 -1.06 -9.50
CA VAL A 214 10.93 -2.44 -9.86
C VAL A 214 9.69 -3.30 -9.66
N ILE A 215 9.41 -4.18 -10.63
CA ILE A 215 8.37 -5.20 -10.55
C ILE A 215 9.04 -6.54 -10.80
N VAL A 216 8.80 -7.50 -9.90
CA VAL A 216 9.37 -8.85 -9.92
C VAL A 216 8.23 -9.84 -9.97
N THR A 217 8.26 -10.74 -10.93
CA THR A 217 7.40 -11.91 -11.00
C THR A 217 8.26 -13.17 -10.92
N GLU A 218 7.64 -14.34 -10.94
CA GLU A 218 8.35 -15.63 -10.98
C GLU A 218 9.38 -15.72 -12.11
N ASP A 219 9.09 -15.13 -13.27
CA ASP A 219 9.89 -15.32 -14.49
C ASP A 219 10.72 -14.08 -14.88
N HIS A 220 10.33 -12.89 -14.45
CA HIS A 220 10.88 -11.63 -14.97
C HIS A 220 11.09 -10.58 -13.88
N VAL A 221 12.07 -9.71 -14.15
CA VAL A 221 12.21 -8.42 -13.49
C VAL A 221 11.97 -7.33 -14.52
N THR A 222 11.08 -6.41 -14.20
CA THR A 222 10.86 -5.18 -14.98
C THR A 222 11.31 -3.99 -14.14
N ILE A 223 12.27 -3.24 -14.65
CA ILE A 223 12.81 -2.04 -14.03
C ILE A 223 12.37 -0.86 -14.88
N HIS A 224 11.72 0.11 -14.24
CA HIS A 224 11.44 1.41 -14.80
C HIS A 224 12.39 2.41 -14.11
N GLU A 225 13.25 3.06 -14.89
CA GLU A 225 14.14 4.12 -14.43
C GLU A 225 13.97 5.32 -15.36
N GLN A 226 13.48 6.43 -14.84
CA GLN A 226 13.13 7.61 -15.66
C GLN A 226 12.21 7.23 -16.83
N GLU A 227 12.63 7.44 -18.08
CA GLU A 227 11.89 7.09 -19.29
C GLU A 227 12.22 5.69 -19.81
N GLU A 228 13.21 5.01 -19.23
CA GLU A 228 13.66 3.69 -19.68
C GLU A 228 12.90 2.56 -18.99
N VAL A 229 12.54 1.55 -19.78
CA VAL A 229 11.93 0.30 -19.28
C VAL A 229 12.77 -0.87 -19.74
N SER A 230 13.29 -1.63 -18.77
CA SER A 230 14.05 -2.86 -19.01
C SER A 230 13.31 -4.05 -18.41
N LYS A 231 12.91 -5.00 -19.27
CA LYS A 231 12.36 -6.29 -18.85
C LYS A 231 13.36 -7.40 -19.14
N LYS A 232 13.78 -8.14 -18.12
CA LYS A 232 14.77 -9.22 -18.22
C LYS A 232 14.25 -10.48 -17.52
N PRO A 233 14.66 -11.68 -17.95
CA PRO A 233 14.43 -12.89 -17.19
C PRO A 233 14.99 -12.77 -15.78
N LEU A 234 14.29 -13.34 -14.80
CA LEU A 234 14.75 -13.36 -13.43
C LEU A 234 15.99 -14.27 -13.31
N SER A 235 17.12 -13.71 -12.88
CA SER A 235 18.42 -14.38 -12.89
C SER A 235 18.73 -15.24 -11.67
N GLN A 236 17.84 -15.25 -10.68
CA GLN A 236 18.00 -15.90 -9.37
C GLN A 236 16.60 -16.21 -8.79
N PRO A 237 16.45 -17.06 -7.78
CA PRO A 237 15.14 -17.33 -7.18
C PRO A 237 14.41 -16.04 -6.76
N PHE A 238 13.08 -16.03 -6.94
CA PHE A 238 12.22 -14.88 -6.60
C PHE A 238 12.47 -14.37 -5.18
N GLU A 239 12.51 -15.30 -4.21
CA GLU A 239 12.78 -15.01 -2.80
C GLU A 239 14.10 -14.26 -2.59
N GLU A 240 15.18 -14.74 -3.21
CA GLU A 240 16.49 -14.11 -3.11
C GLU A 240 16.50 -12.71 -3.75
N TYR A 241 15.71 -12.49 -4.79
CA TYR A 241 15.63 -11.17 -5.45
C TYR A 241 14.85 -10.19 -4.60
N VAL A 242 13.68 -10.58 -4.09
CA VAL A 242 12.85 -9.72 -3.23
C VAL A 242 13.58 -9.37 -1.93
N GLN A 243 14.38 -10.29 -1.38
CA GLN A 243 15.22 -10.02 -0.22
C GLN A 243 16.22 -8.87 -0.47
N LYS A 244 16.73 -8.71 -1.70
CA LYS A 244 17.61 -7.59 -2.09
C LYS A 244 16.86 -6.27 -2.28
N LEU A 245 15.53 -6.29 -2.35
CA LEU A 245 14.72 -5.08 -2.38
C LEU A 245 14.51 -4.48 -0.99
N LEU A 246 14.88 -5.17 0.08
CA LEU A 246 14.80 -4.66 1.44
C LEU A 246 16.17 -4.14 1.91
N PRO A 247 16.20 -3.16 2.82
CA PRO A 247 17.46 -2.70 3.44
C PRO A 247 18.09 -3.76 4.33
#